data_AF-A0A817UHI3-F1
#
_entry.id   AF-A0A817UHI3-F1
#
_cell.length_a   1.000
_cell.length_b   1.000
_cell.length_c   1.000
_cell.angle_alpha   90.00
_cell.angle_beta   90.00
_cell.angle_gamma   90.00
#
_symmetry.space_group_name_H-M   'P 1'
#
loop_
_entity.id
_entity.type
_entity.pdbx_description
1 polymer ?
#
loop_
_entity_poly.entity_id
_entity_poly.type
_entity_poly.pdbx_seq_one_letter_code
_entity_poly.pdbx_strand_id
1 'polypeptide(L)'
;MKNVTSRWVPHQLTDQQKQQRVKLCRENLAKFKNGSWQLCDIITDDETWIYHRQIHRKSKSASWVGEGKTVDHNYYIENFPNSVAKEIWKQRKSAGTKGIKLLHDNARPHIHSDVINYLTEEGINIMAHPPYSLDIAPCDY
;
A
#
# COMPACT_ATOMS: atom_id res chain seq x y z
N MET A 1 -27.56 11.81 -19.14
CA MET A 1 -26.34 12.03 -18.33
C MET A 1 -26.72 11.81 -16.87
N LYS A 2 -26.30 10.70 -16.24
CA LYS A 2 -26.66 10.41 -14.84
C LYS A 2 -25.73 11.22 -13.94
N ASN A 3 -26.29 12.11 -13.13
CA ASN A 3 -25.54 12.76 -12.05
C ASN A 3 -25.18 11.69 -11.01
N VAL A 4 -23.91 11.26 -11.02
CA VAL A 4 -23.36 10.42 -9.97
C VAL A 4 -22.86 11.37 -8.89
N THR A 5 -23.63 11.54 -7.82
CA THR A 5 -23.15 12.23 -6.62
C THR A 5 -22.21 11.30 -5.87
N SER A 6 -20.93 11.65 -5.76
CA SER A 6 -19.95 10.97 -4.90
C SER A 6 -20.34 11.19 -3.44
N ARG A 7 -21.28 10.38 -2.94
CA ARG A 7 -21.55 10.30 -1.49
C ARG A 7 -20.58 9.29 -0.91
N TRP A 8 -19.75 9.75 0.02
CA TRP A 8 -18.95 8.85 0.85
C TRP A 8 -19.89 8.02 1.71
N VAL A 9 -20.01 6.74 1.39
CA VAL A 9 -20.73 5.76 2.19
C VAL A 9 -19.68 4.88 2.85
N PRO A 10 -19.47 4.98 4.17
CA PRO A 10 -18.58 4.08 4.88
C PRO A 10 -18.97 2.64 4.62
N HIS A 11 -17.97 1.80 4.32
CA HIS A 11 -18.23 0.38 4.11
C HIS A 11 -18.73 -0.24 5.42
N GLN A 12 -19.88 -0.92 5.38
CA GLN A 12 -20.39 -1.66 6.53
C GLN A 12 -19.69 -3.00 6.63
N LEU A 13 -18.84 -3.15 7.65
CA LEU A 13 -18.09 -4.38 7.88
C LEU A 13 -19.01 -5.52 8.33
N THR A 14 -18.82 -6.69 7.72
CA THR A 14 -19.42 -7.95 8.20
C THR A 14 -18.77 -8.37 9.51
N ASP A 15 -19.45 -9.23 10.30
CA ASP A 15 -18.88 -9.69 11.56
C ASP A 15 -17.60 -10.52 11.37
N GLN A 16 -17.51 -11.26 10.27
CA GLN A 16 -16.29 -11.96 9.88
C GLN A 16 -15.14 -10.99 9.61
N GLN A 17 -15.38 -9.89 8.90
CA GLN A 17 -14.36 -8.86 8.64
C GLN A 17 -13.90 -8.21 9.94
N LYS A 18 -14.82 -7.90 10.87
CA LYS A 18 -14.47 -7.36 12.19
C LYS A 18 -13.59 -8.32 12.99
N GLN A 19 -13.94 -9.61 13.02
CA GLN A 19 -13.15 -10.64 13.69
C GLN A 19 -11.75 -10.77 13.09
N GLN A 20 -11.65 -10.77 11.76
CA GLN A 20 -10.37 -10.83 11.05
C GLN A 20 -9.50 -9.61 11.33
N ARG A 21 -10.08 -8.40 11.33
CA ARG A 21 -9.38 -7.17 11.72
C ARG A 21 -8.78 -7.28 13.11
N VAL A 22 -9.59 -7.63 14.10
CA VAL A 22 -9.15 -7.78 15.49
C VAL A 22 -8.05 -8.85 15.62
N LYS A 23 -8.19 -9.97 14.92
CA LYS A 23 -7.19 -11.04 14.90
C LYS A 23 -5.85 -10.54 14.37
N LEU A 24 -5.82 -9.94 13.20
CA LEU A 24 -4.58 -9.45 12.57
C LEU A 24 -3.92 -8.35 13.40
N CYS A 25 -4.71 -7.41 13.95
CA CYS A 25 -4.18 -6.38 14.84
C CYS A 25 -3.53 -6.97 16.10
N ARG A 26 -4.13 -8.01 16.70
CA ARG A 26 -3.55 -8.70 17.87
C ARG A 26 -2.25 -9.43 17.52
N GLU A 27 -2.19 -10.10 16.37
CA GLU A 27 -0.99 -10.77 15.88
C GLU A 27 0.15 -9.78 15.64
N ASN A 28 -0.13 -8.66 14.97
CA ASN A 28 0.86 -7.59 14.76
C ASN A 28 1.31 -7.00 16.11
N LEU A 29 0.38 -6.71 17.02
CA LEU A 29 0.70 -6.19 18.36
C LEU A 29 1.61 -7.14 19.14
N ALA A 30 1.40 -8.46 19.04
CA ALA A 30 2.26 -9.45 19.69
C ALA A 30 3.71 -9.38 19.17
N LYS A 31 3.90 -9.15 17.87
CA LYS A 31 5.23 -8.98 17.25
C LYS A 31 5.95 -7.69 17.66
N PHE A 32 5.21 -6.64 18.01
CA PHE A 32 5.83 -5.46 18.62
C PHE A 32 6.18 -5.70 20.08
N LYS A 33 5.27 -6.33 20.85
CA LYS A 33 5.48 -6.61 22.28
C LYS A 33 6.65 -7.56 22.54
N ASN A 34 6.86 -8.55 21.68
CA ASN A 34 7.97 -9.48 21.80
C ASN A 34 9.30 -8.93 21.24
N GLY A 35 9.31 -7.70 20.70
CA GLY A 35 10.50 -7.07 20.13
C GLY A 35 10.92 -7.59 18.75
N SER A 36 10.14 -8.47 18.12
CA SER A 36 10.45 -8.96 16.77
C SER A 36 10.35 -7.85 15.74
N TRP A 37 9.38 -6.95 15.90
CA TRP A 37 9.12 -5.82 15.02
C TRP A 37 9.32 -4.50 15.76
N GLN A 38 9.92 -3.54 15.07
CA GLN A 38 10.07 -2.16 15.52
C GLN A 38 9.37 -1.24 14.52
N LEU A 39 8.78 -0.15 15.00
CA LEU A 39 8.08 0.81 14.13
C LEU A 39 9.02 1.45 13.10
N CYS A 40 10.29 1.65 13.43
CA CYS A 40 11.30 2.22 12.52
C CYS A 40 11.70 1.31 11.36
N ASP A 41 11.27 0.05 11.35
CA ASP A 41 11.48 -0.87 10.23
C ASP A 41 10.31 -0.93 9.25
N ILE A 42 9.24 -0.15 9.50
CA ILE A 42 8.00 -0.22 8.72
C ILE A 42 8.00 0.85 7.64
N ILE A 43 7.68 0.43 6.43
CA ILE A 43 7.35 1.30 5.31
C ILE A 43 5.88 1.11 5.01
N THR A 44 5.18 2.21 4.77
CA THR A 44 3.77 2.22 4.38
C THR A 44 3.65 2.70 2.95
N ASP A 45 2.70 2.14 2.22
CA ASP A 45 2.40 2.53 0.84
C ASP A 45 0.90 2.57 0.61
N ASP A 46 0.46 3.58 -0.14
CA ASP A 46 -0.91 3.70 -0.63
C ASP A 46 -0.98 4.65 -1.83
N GLU A 47 -1.96 4.42 -2.70
CA GLU A 47 -2.11 5.16 -3.97
C GLU A 47 -3.24 6.17 -3.89
N THR A 48 -2.88 7.46 -3.89
CA THR A 48 -3.85 8.55 -3.91
C THR A 48 -3.99 9.18 -5.29
N TRP A 49 -5.24 9.44 -5.70
CA TRP A 49 -5.55 10.19 -6.92
C TRP A 49 -5.36 11.70 -6.71
N ILE A 50 -4.35 12.27 -7.37
CA ILE A 50 -4.12 13.73 -7.40
C ILE A 50 -4.76 14.31 -8.67
N TYR A 51 -5.85 15.08 -8.51
CA TYR A 51 -6.47 15.78 -9.63
C TYR A 51 -5.71 17.07 -9.97
N HIS A 52 -4.99 17.06 -11.09
CA HIS A 52 -4.40 18.28 -11.63
C HIS A 52 -5.43 19.09 -12.43
N ARG A 53 -6.12 20.03 -11.76
CA ARG A 53 -7.03 20.98 -12.42
C ARG A 53 -6.23 22.14 -13.02
N GLN A 54 -5.91 22.08 -14.30
CA GLN A 54 -5.49 23.28 -15.04
C GLN A 54 -6.71 24.20 -15.22
N ILE A 55 -6.72 25.35 -14.53
CA ILE A 55 -7.86 26.28 -14.48
C ILE A 55 -8.20 26.89 -15.85
N HIS A 56 -7.39 26.69 -16.90
CA HIS A 56 -7.55 27.42 -18.16
C HIS A 56 -8.14 26.67 -19.36
N ARG A 57 -8.32 25.34 -19.37
CA ARG A 57 -9.04 24.66 -20.48
C ARG A 57 -9.80 23.40 -20.03
N LYS A 58 -11.04 23.27 -20.50
CA LYS A 58 -12.04 22.21 -20.20
C LYS A 58 -11.67 20.79 -20.71
N SER A 59 -10.43 20.52 -21.07
CA SER A 59 -10.01 19.21 -21.54
C SER A 59 -8.55 18.95 -21.15
N LYS A 60 -8.38 18.14 -20.11
CA LYS A 60 -7.28 17.18 -19.84
C LYS A 60 -7.22 16.93 -18.34
N SER A 61 -7.93 15.89 -17.91
CA SER A 61 -7.67 15.22 -16.63
C SER A 61 -6.36 14.43 -16.79
N ALA A 62 -5.23 15.06 -16.48
CA ALA A 62 -3.95 14.37 -16.50
C ALA A 62 -3.87 13.40 -15.31
N SER A 63 -3.70 12.11 -15.61
CA SER A 63 -3.22 11.09 -14.68
C SER A 63 -1.73 10.90 -14.91
N TRP A 64 -0.95 10.60 -13.87
CA TRP A 64 0.49 10.28 -13.97
C TRP A 64 0.76 8.86 -14.50
N VAL A 65 -0.28 8.21 -15.04
CA VAL A 65 -0.18 6.97 -15.78
C VAL A 65 -0.49 7.30 -17.25
N GLY A 66 0.39 6.87 -18.17
CA GLY A 66 0.22 7.13 -19.61
C GLY A 66 -1.19 6.74 -20.09
N GLU A 67 -1.74 7.53 -21.01
CA GLU A 67 -3.12 7.41 -21.48
C GLU A 67 -3.49 5.93 -21.80
N GLY A 68 -4.46 5.37 -21.07
CA GLY A 68 -4.94 4.00 -21.26
C GLY A 68 -4.16 2.88 -20.54
N LYS A 69 -3.11 3.17 -19.76
CA LYS A 69 -2.44 2.16 -18.95
C LYS A 69 -3.11 2.01 -17.59
N THR A 70 -3.42 0.77 -17.20
CA THR A 70 -3.85 0.42 -15.84
C THR A 70 -2.58 0.13 -15.03
N VAL A 71 -2.55 0.50 -13.75
CA VAL A 71 -1.51 0.03 -12.81
C VAL A 71 -1.64 -1.49 -12.73
N ASP A 72 -0.79 -2.20 -13.46
CA ASP A 72 -0.64 -3.64 -13.34
C ASP A 72 0.45 -3.96 -12.31
N HIS A 73 0.62 -5.25 -12.01
CA HIS A 73 1.63 -5.70 -11.05
C HIS A 73 3.05 -5.36 -11.50
N ASN A 74 3.35 -5.37 -12.80
CA ASN A 74 4.68 -5.04 -13.32
C ASN A 74 5.00 -3.56 -13.10
N TYR A 75 4.06 -2.69 -13.44
CA TYR A 75 4.17 -1.26 -13.18
C TYR A 75 4.35 -1.01 -11.68
N TYR A 76 3.59 -1.69 -10.83
CA TYR A 76 3.75 -1.58 -9.38
C TYR A 76 5.18 -1.93 -8.97
N ILE A 77 5.72 -3.10 -9.37
CA ILE A 77 7.10 -3.54 -9.05
C ILE A 77 8.15 -2.54 -9.49
N GLU A 78 8.07 -2.06 -10.73
CA GLU A 78 9.07 -1.18 -11.31
C GLU A 78 9.09 0.20 -10.67
N ASN A 79 7.91 0.75 -10.38
CA ASN A 79 7.79 2.14 -9.94
C ASN A 79 7.89 2.27 -8.42
N PHE A 80 7.38 1.29 -7.65
CA PHE A 80 7.37 1.36 -6.20
C PHE A 80 8.49 0.53 -5.54
N PRO A 81 8.36 -0.78 -5.31
CA PRO A 81 9.27 -1.50 -4.42
C PRO A 81 10.71 -1.53 -4.96
N ASN A 82 10.93 -1.51 -6.28
CA ASN A 82 12.28 -1.39 -6.85
C ASN A 82 12.93 -0.03 -6.54
N SER A 83 12.19 1.07 -6.77
CA SER A 83 12.65 2.43 -6.46
C SER A 83 12.92 2.60 -4.97
N VAL A 84 12.03 2.08 -4.13
CA VAL A 84 12.13 2.12 -2.67
C VAL A 84 13.31 1.29 -2.17
N ALA A 85 13.49 0.07 -2.68
CA ALA A 85 14.64 -0.78 -2.33
C ALA A 85 15.97 -0.09 -2.64
N LYS A 86 16.11 0.52 -3.83
CA LYS A 86 17.29 1.31 -4.20
C LYS A 86 17.56 2.45 -3.21
N GLU A 87 16.52 3.16 -2.79
CA GLU A 87 16.67 4.28 -1.86
C GLU A 87 17.02 3.80 -0.45
N ILE A 88 16.42 2.70 0.01
CA ILE A 88 16.80 2.03 1.27
C ILE A 88 18.28 1.67 1.26
N TRP A 89 18.79 1.09 0.17
CA TRP A 89 20.21 0.73 0.07
C TRP A 89 21.17 1.93 0.19
N LYS A 90 20.76 3.12 -0.26
CA LYS A 90 21.55 4.35 -0.07
C LYS A 90 21.60 4.76 1.39
N GLN A 91 20.49 4.62 2.10
CA GLN A 91 20.34 5.05 3.50
C GLN A 91 20.85 4.00 4.51
N ARG A 92 20.68 2.71 4.20
CA ARG A 92 21.03 1.54 5.04
C ARG A 92 22.15 0.72 4.39
N LYS A 93 23.29 1.34 4.12
CA LYS A 93 24.41 0.72 3.36
C LYS A 93 24.86 -0.66 3.87
N SER A 94 24.76 -0.92 5.17
CA SER A 94 25.20 -2.19 5.77
C SER A 94 24.09 -3.24 5.88
N ALA A 95 22.84 -2.83 6.07
CA ALA A 95 21.72 -3.74 6.33
C ALA A 95 20.81 -3.93 5.10
N GLY A 96 20.84 -3.00 4.15
CA GLY A 96 19.94 -2.97 3.00
C GLY A 96 18.47 -3.02 3.42
N THR A 97 17.70 -3.76 2.63
CA THR A 97 16.28 -4.09 2.81
C THR A 97 16.02 -5.14 3.90
N LYS A 98 17.06 -5.78 4.45
CA LYS A 98 16.89 -6.85 5.43
C LYS A 98 16.11 -6.38 6.64
N GLY A 99 15.01 -7.08 6.91
CA GLY A 99 14.18 -6.83 8.07
C GLY A 99 13.26 -5.62 7.93
N ILE A 100 13.14 -5.01 6.74
CA ILE A 100 12.07 -4.05 6.43
C ILE A 100 10.73 -4.77 6.42
N LYS A 101 9.68 -4.07 6.84
CA LYS A 101 8.30 -4.54 6.83
C LYS A 101 7.47 -3.58 5.97
N LEU A 102 6.77 -4.10 4.96
CA LEU A 102 5.88 -3.30 4.12
C LEU A 102 4.43 -3.44 4.62
N LEU A 103 3.79 -2.32 4.90
CA LEU A 103 2.36 -2.22 5.18
C LEU A 103 1.70 -1.56 3.98
N HIS A 104 0.87 -2.31 3.27
CA HIS A 104 0.10 -1.83 2.13
C HIS A 104 -1.26 -2.53 2.12
N ASP A 105 -2.20 -1.99 1.36
CA ASP A 105 -3.55 -2.55 1.25
C ASP A 105 -3.58 -3.84 0.41
N ASN A 106 -4.77 -4.41 0.24
CA ASN A 106 -4.96 -5.64 -0.55
C ASN A 106 -5.39 -5.36 -2.00
N ALA A 107 -4.98 -4.24 -2.60
CA ALA A 107 -5.27 -3.96 -4.00
C ALA A 107 -4.77 -5.08 -4.91
N ARG A 108 -5.41 -5.24 -6.08
CA ARG A 108 -5.12 -6.37 -6.98
C ARG A 108 -3.64 -6.48 -7.40
N PRO A 109 -2.93 -5.38 -7.72
CA PRO A 109 -1.50 -5.46 -8.02
C PRO A 109 -0.68 -5.92 -6.81
N HIS A 110 -1.03 -5.45 -5.61
CA HIS A 110 -0.29 -5.66 -4.36
C HIS A 110 -0.22 -7.12 -3.93
N ILE A 111 -1.31 -7.87 -4.13
CA ILE A 111 -1.42 -9.28 -3.76
C ILE A 111 -1.01 -10.24 -4.89
N HIS A 112 -0.52 -9.72 -6.02
CA HIS A 112 -0.09 -10.54 -7.14
C HIS A 112 1.15 -11.38 -6.78
N SER A 113 1.24 -12.61 -7.30
CA SER A 113 2.34 -13.53 -6.98
C SER A 113 3.71 -12.92 -7.27
N ASP A 114 3.83 -12.22 -8.39
CA ASP A 114 5.11 -11.66 -8.84
C ASP A 114 5.58 -10.54 -7.90
N VAL A 115 4.63 -9.76 -7.34
CA VAL A 115 4.93 -8.74 -6.33
C VAL A 115 5.39 -9.40 -5.04
N ILE A 116 4.68 -10.44 -4.58
CA ILE A 116 5.01 -11.17 -3.36
C ILE A 116 6.40 -11.83 -3.49
N ASN A 117 6.69 -12.43 -4.65
CA ASN A 117 7.97 -13.05 -4.95
C ASN A 117 9.08 -12.01 -4.94
N TYR A 118 8.90 -10.88 -5.64
CA TYR A 118 9.86 -9.80 -5.68
C TYR A 118 10.19 -9.26 -4.28
N LEU A 119 9.16 -8.94 -3.48
CA LEU A 119 9.35 -8.45 -2.11
C LEU A 119 10.08 -9.47 -1.23
N THR A 120 9.77 -10.76 -1.40
CA THR A 120 10.43 -11.85 -0.68
C THR A 120 11.91 -11.98 -1.07
N GLU A 121 12.22 -11.92 -2.36
CA GLU A 121 13.59 -11.96 -2.89
C GLU A 121 14.43 -10.76 -2.42
N GLU A 122 13.82 -9.57 -2.35
CA GLU A 122 14.43 -8.36 -1.78
C GLU A 122 14.51 -8.40 -0.25
N GLY A 123 13.97 -9.41 0.44
CA GLY A 123 14.03 -9.54 1.89
C GLY A 123 13.09 -8.58 2.66
N ILE A 124 12.06 -8.07 1.98
CA ILE A 124 11.01 -7.19 2.52
C ILE A 124 9.85 -8.07 2.99
N ASN A 125 9.47 -7.95 4.26
CA ASN A 125 8.38 -8.73 4.83
C ASN A 125 7.04 -8.00 4.70
N ILE A 126 6.04 -8.64 4.12
CA ILE A 126 4.69 -8.07 4.04
C ILE A 126 4.01 -8.19 5.40
N MET A 127 3.48 -7.07 5.91
CA MET A 127 2.64 -7.05 7.10
C MET A 127 1.21 -7.45 6.73
N ALA A 128 0.61 -8.31 7.54
CA ALA A 128 -0.79 -8.67 7.34
C ALA A 128 -1.69 -7.44 7.56
N HIS A 129 -2.49 -7.11 6.54
CA HIS A 129 -3.44 -5.99 6.57
C HIS A 129 -4.87 -6.52 6.27
N PRO A 130 -5.85 -6.27 7.16
CA PRO A 130 -7.24 -6.67 6.91
C PRO A 130 -7.91 -5.85 5.79
N PRO A 131 -8.86 -6.43 5.05
CA PRO A 131 -9.62 -5.69 4.03
C PRO A 131 -10.45 -4.55 4.64
N TYR A 132 -10.71 -3.50 3.86
CA TYR A 132 -11.56 -2.36 4.23
C TYR A 132 -11.14 -1.68 5.53
N SER A 133 -9.84 -1.40 5.68
CA SER A 133 -9.26 -0.97 6.95
C SER A 133 -8.36 0.26 6.82
N LEU A 134 -8.91 1.32 6.22
CA LEU A 134 -8.24 2.62 6.08
C LEU A 134 -7.84 3.19 7.46
N ASP A 135 -8.58 2.88 8.51
CA ASP A 135 -8.34 3.40 9.86
C ASP A 135 -7.02 2.93 10.50
N ILE A 136 -6.38 1.91 9.92
CA ILE A 136 -5.10 1.35 10.37
C ILE A 136 -4.00 1.46 9.30
N ALA A 137 -4.26 2.15 8.20
CA ALA A 137 -3.30 2.46 7.15
C ALA A 137 -2.77 3.88 7.37
N PRO A 138 -1.47 4.07 7.68
CA PRO A 138 -0.95 5.40 7.99
C PRO A 138 -1.02 6.41 6.82
N CYS A 139 -1.00 5.93 5.56
CA CYS A 139 -1.05 6.80 4.38
C CYS A 139 -2.43 7.43 4.13
N ASP A 140 -3.49 6.92 4.76
CA ASP A 140 -4.86 7.42 4.61
C ASP A 140 -5.19 8.64 5.50
N TYR A 141 -4.25 9.09 6.34
CA TYR A 141 -4.40 10.18 7.31
C TYR A 141 -3.52 11.39 7.00
#